data_AF-A0A520XNJ2-F1
#
_entry.id   AF-A0A520XNJ2-F1
#
_cell.length_a   1.000
_cell.length_b   1.000
_cell.length_c   1.000
_cell.angle_alpha   90.00
_cell.angle_beta   90.00
_cell.angle_gamma   90.00
#
_symmetry.space_group_name_H-M   'P 1'
#
loop_
_entity.id
_entity.type
_entity.pdbx_description
1 polymer ?
#
loop_
_entity_poly.entity_id
_entity_poly.type
_entity_poly.pdbx_seq_one_letter_code
_entity_poly.pdbx_strand_id
1 'polypeptide(L)' 'MTRKVWTAAELEAMDPSEVDAIFEDSISWDLADAPPELLARSRERILRRIEETEPTQRS' A
#
# COMPACT_ATOMS: atom_id res chain seq x y z
N MET A 1 7.78 -9.17 11.72
CA MET A 1 7.12 -8.84 13.00
C MET A 1 5.63 -8.72 12.76
N THR A 2 4.79 -9.20 13.67
CA THR A 2 3.33 -9.05 13.57
C THR A 2 2.97 -7.61 13.91
N ARG A 3 2.63 -6.80 12.90
CA ARG A 3 2.21 -5.41 13.13
C ARG A 3 0.85 -5.39 13.84
N LYS A 4 0.67 -4.48 14.79
CA LYS A 4 -0.62 -4.24 15.45
C LYS A 4 -1.64 -3.82 14.39
N VAL A 5 -2.81 -4.46 14.40
CA VAL A 5 -3.97 -4.00 13.62
C VAL A 5 -4.75 -3.04 14.51
N TRP A 6 -4.86 -1.80 14.08
CA TRP A 6 -5.57 -0.73 14.79
C TRP A 6 -7.04 -0.72 14.38
N THR A 7 -7.94 -0.60 15.36
CA THR A 7 -9.36 -0.37 15.11
C THR A 7 -9.64 1.12 14.93
N ALA A 8 -10.73 1.47 14.24
CA ALA A 8 -11.13 2.86 14.06
C ALA A 8 -11.34 3.58 15.39
N ALA A 9 -12.00 2.94 16.36
CA ALA A 9 -12.25 3.51 17.69
C ALA A 9 -10.95 3.80 18.47
N GLU A 10 -9.92 2.97 18.31
CA GLU A 10 -8.61 3.24 18.91
C GLU A 10 -7.95 4.48 18.30
N LEU A 11 -7.98 4.61 16.97
CA LEU A 11 -7.39 5.76 16.28
C LEU A 11 -8.16 7.05 16.56
N GLU A 12 -9.49 6.99 16.66
CA GLU A 12 -10.33 8.14 17.00
C GLU A 12 -10.13 8.64 18.43
N ALA A 13 -9.72 7.76 19.35
CA ALA A 13 -9.43 8.12 20.73
C ALA A 13 -8.03 8.73 20.93
N MET A 14 -7.17 8.67 19.90
CA MET A 14 -5.79 9.16 19.95
C MET A 14 -5.70 10.65 19.59
N ASP A 15 -4.61 11.28 20.00
CA ASP A 15 -4.28 12.61 19.48
C ASP A 15 -3.98 12.51 17.98
N PRO A 16 -4.43 13.47 17.15
CA PRO A 16 -4.15 13.45 15.71
C PRO A 16 -2.66 13.31 15.37
N SER A 17 -1.76 13.93 16.15
CA SER A 17 -0.32 13.83 15.91
C SER A 17 0.25 12.44 16.20
N GLU A 18 -0.38 11.68 17.10
CA GLU A 18 -0.01 10.30 17.38
C GLU A 18 -0.47 9.37 16.24
N VAL A 19 -1.67 9.60 15.71
CA VAL A 19 -2.19 8.89 14.53
C VAL A 19 -1.28 9.12 13.32
N ASP A 20 -0.87 10.37 13.10
CA ASP A 20 0.04 10.73 12.00
C ASP A 20 1.39 10.00 12.14
N ALA A 21 1.97 9.98 13.35
CA ALA A 21 3.21 9.26 13.59
C ALA A 21 3.09 7.74 13.37
N ILE A 22 1.98 7.12 13.80
CA ILE A 22 1.67 5.71 13.54
C ILE A 22 1.56 5.45 12.03
N PHE A 23 0.91 6.36 11.31
CA PHE A 23 0.76 6.24 9.86
C PHE A 23 2.11 6.32 9.15
N GLU A 24 2.94 7.30 9.46
CA GLU A 24 4.27 7.47 8.86
C GLU A 24 5.17 6.25 9.09
N ASP A 25 5.21 5.72 10.33
CA ASP A 25 5.98 4.52 10.66
C ASP A 25 5.47 3.25 9.94
N SER A 26 4.19 3.22 9.57
CA SER A 26 3.60 2.09 8.86
C SER A 26 4.04 1.96 7.40
N ILE A 27 4.59 3.03 6.81
CA ILE A 27 4.97 3.10 5.40
C ILE A 27 6.28 2.32 5.17
N SER A 28 6.20 1.27 4.36
CA SER A 28 7.38 0.57 3.85
C SER A 28 7.90 1.26 2.60
N TRP A 29 9.07 1.89 2.70
CA TRP A 29 9.74 2.53 1.56
C TRP A 29 10.57 1.54 0.72
N ASP A 30 11.03 0.45 1.32
CA ASP A 30 11.66 -0.66 0.61
C ASP A 30 10.59 -1.66 0.14
N LEU A 31 10.67 -2.03 -1.14
CA LEU A 31 9.82 -3.05 -1.74
C LEU A 31 10.14 -4.45 -1.22
N ALA A 32 11.38 -4.70 -0.78
CA ALA A 32 11.78 -5.99 -0.20
C ALA A 32 11.04 -6.27 1.13
N ASP A 33 10.65 -5.22 1.85
CA ASP A 33 9.93 -5.30 3.12
C ASP A 33 8.41 -5.37 2.95
N ALA A 34 7.91 -5.20 1.72
CA ALA A 34 6.48 -5.24 1.43
C ALA A 34 5.96 -6.69 1.37
N PRO A 35 4.69 -6.94 1.76
CA PRO A 35 4.08 -8.26 1.63
C PRO A 35 4.09 -8.75 0.16
N PRO A 36 4.59 -9.96 -0.14
CA PRO A 36 4.71 -10.45 -1.53
C PRO A 36 3.37 -10.45 -2.30
N GLU A 37 2.27 -10.76 -1.62
CA GLU A 37 0.93 -10.75 -2.22
C GLU A 37 0.43 -9.34 -2.57
N LEU A 38 0.88 -8.31 -1.83
CA LEU A 38 0.59 -6.92 -2.17
C LEU A 38 1.30 -6.54 -3.47
N LEU A 39 2.58 -6.89 -3.60
CA LEU A 39 3.37 -6.62 -4.80
C LEU A 39 2.81 -7.33 -6.02
N ALA A 40 2.46 -8.62 -5.89
CA ALA A 40 1.89 -9.41 -6.99
C ALA A 40 0.59 -8.79 -7.52
N ARG A 41 -0.37 -8.47 -6.63
CA ARG A 41 -1.64 -7.84 -7.00
C ARG A 41 -1.44 -6.45 -7.62
N SER A 42 -0.50 -5.68 -7.09
CA SER A 42 -0.19 -4.34 -7.61
C SER A 42 0.40 -4.43 -9.02
N ARG A 43 1.31 -5.37 -9.24
CA ARG A 43 1.91 -5.64 -10.56
C ARG A 43 0.85 -6.05 -11.58
N GLU A 44 -0.03 -6.98 -11.24
CA GLU A 44 -1.13 -7.41 -12.11
C GLU A 44 -2.03 -6.23 -12.49
N ARG A 45 -2.43 -5.40 -11.51
CA ARG A 45 -3.27 -4.22 -11.75
C ARG A 45 -2.59 -3.23 -12.70
N ILE A 46 -1.29 -2.99 -12.53
CA ILE A 46 -0.53 -2.07 -13.39
C ILE A 46 -0.40 -2.62 -14.80
N LEU A 47 -0.07 -3.91 -14.95
CA LEU A 47 0.03 -4.56 -16.26
C LEU A 47 -1.29 -4.49 -17.04
N ARG A 48 -2.42 -4.80 -16.37
CA ARG A 48 -3.75 -4.65 -16.97
C ARG A 48 -4.01 -3.21 -17.40
N ARG A 49 -3.64 -2.23 -16.57
CA ARG A 49 -3.82 -0.82 -16.90
C ARG A 49 -3.00 -0.43 -18.13
N ILE A 50 -1.76 -0.92 -18.25
CA ILE A 50 -0.91 -0.70 -19.43
C ILE A 50 -1.58 -1.28 -20.67
N GLU A 51 -2.02 -2.54 -20.62
CA GLU A 51 -2.73 -3.20 -21.74
C GLU A 51 -4.00 -2.44 -22.18
N GLU A 52 -4.75 -1.89 -21.23
CA GLU A 52 -5.97 -1.13 -21.50
C GLU A 52 -5.70 0.29 -22.06
N THR A 53 -4.54 0.88 -21.75
CA THR A 53 -4.26 2.30 -22.05
C THR A 53 -3.26 2.53 -23.16
N GLU A 54 -2.37 1.57 -23.41
CA GLU A 54 -1.44 1.65 -24.52
C GLU A 54 -2.11 1.04 -25.75
N PRO A 55 -2.48 1.84 -26.77
CA PRO A 55 -2.90 1.27 -28.03
C PRO A 55 -1.71 0.47 -28.54
N THR A 56 -1.93 -0.82 -28.80
CA THR A 56 -0.99 -1.72 -29.45
C THR A 56 -0.28 -0.96 -30.58
N GLN A 57 0.95 -0.50 -30.34
CA GLN A 57 1.82 0.02 -31.39
C GLN A 57 2.27 -1.21 -32.19
N ARG A 58 1.38 -1.74 -33.02
CA ARG A 58 1.75 -2.59 -34.15
C ARG A 58 2.08 -1.65 -35.30
N SER A 59 3.38 -1.44 -35.50
CA SER A 59 3.91 -1.12 -36.83
C SER A 59 4.01 -2.39 -37.66
#